data_AF-A0A7X6NX95-F1
#
_entry.id   AF-A0A7X6NX95-F1
#
_cell.length_a   1.000
_cell.length_b   1.000
_cell.length_c   1.000
_cell.angle_alpha   90.00
_cell.angle_beta   90.00
_cell.angle_gamma   90.00
#
_symmetry.space_group_name_H-M   'P 1'
#
loop_
_entity.id
_entity.type
_entity.pdbx_description
1 polymer ?
#
loop_
_entity_poly.entity_id
_entity_poly.type
_entity_poly.pdbx_seq_one_letter_code
_entity_poly.pdbx_strand_id
1 'polypeptide(L)'
;MKENKIIIFLVFIAVLISFGLGISFAYFSINVVGNDTASSQLITTGELKLNYQGSDYLELDNAEPGDFGFFNFTVTNFRNITN
;
A
#
# COMPACT_ATOMS: atom_id res chain seq x y z
N MET A 1 -37.68 1.15 51.04
CA MET A 1 -38.12 1.22 49.62
C MET A 1 -37.29 2.17 48.77
N LYS A 2 -36.92 3.37 49.24
CA LYS A 2 -36.15 4.36 48.46
C LYS A 2 -34.72 3.91 48.13
N GLU A 3 -34.01 3.33 49.10
CA GLU A 3 -32.65 2.81 48.91
C GLU A 3 -32.59 1.63 47.93
N ASN A 4 -33.50 0.65 48.05
CA ASN A 4 -33.59 -0.46 47.10
C ASN A 4 -33.90 0.03 45.67
N LYS A 5 -34.72 1.07 45.50
CA LYS A 5 -34.97 1.68 44.18
C LYS A 5 -33.71 2.31 43.58
N ILE A 6 -32.88 2.95 44.40
CA ILE A 6 -31.60 3.54 43.96
C ILE A 6 -30.63 2.43 43.53
N ILE A 7 -30.52 1.34 44.31
CA ILE A 7 -29.65 0.21 43.99
C ILE A 7 -30.08 -0.45 42.67
N ILE A 8 -31.38 -0.68 42.47
CA ILE A 8 -31.92 -1.27 41.24
C ILE A 8 -31.61 -0.38 40.02
N PHE A 9 -31.75 0.94 40.17
CA PHE A 9 -31.43 1.90 39.11
C PHE A 9 -29.93 1.88 38.75
N LEU A 10 -29.06 1.75 39.74
CA LEU A 10 -27.62 1.70 39.54
C LEU A 10 -27.18 0.42 38.82
N VAL A 11 -27.78 -0.72 39.19
CA VAL A 11 -27.57 -2.01 38.49
C VAL A 11 -28.05 -1.92 37.04
N PHE A 12 -29.20 -1.30 36.79
CA PHE A 12 -29.71 -1.11 35.44
C PHE A 12 -28.75 -0.30 34.56
N ILE A 13 -28.19 0.80 35.09
CA ILE A 13 -27.18 1.61 34.37
C ILE A 13 -25.91 0.80 34.09
N ALA A 14 -25.43 0.02 35.07
CA ALA A 14 -24.23 -0.80 34.89
C ALA A 14 -24.39 -1.85 33.77
N VAL A 15 -25.58 -2.46 33.67
CA VAL A 15 -25.91 -3.39 32.59
C VAL A 15 -25.95 -2.67 31.24
N LEU A 16 -26.56 -1.47 31.17
CA LEU A 16 -26.63 -0.69 29.94
C LEU A 16 -25.24 -0.32 29.41
N ILE A 17 -24.34 0.11 30.31
CA ILE A 17 -22.95 0.45 29.96
C ILE A 17 -22.20 -0.79 29.48
N SER A 18 -22.33 -1.92 30.20
CA SER A 18 -21.66 -3.18 29.83
C SER A 18 -22.12 -3.67 28.45
N PHE A 19 -23.41 -3.52 28.14
CA PHE A 19 -23.96 -3.90 26.84
C PHE A 19 -23.43 -3.01 25.70
N GLY A 20 -23.36 -1.70 25.93
CA GLY A 20 -22.80 -0.76 24.96
C GLY A 20 -21.33 -1.03 24.65
N LEU A 21 -20.51 -1.25 25.69
CA LEU A 21 -19.09 -1.57 25.53
C LEU A 21 -18.88 -2.90 24.79
N GLY A 22 -19.70 -3.92 25.09
CA GLY A 22 -19.63 -5.22 24.40
C GLY A 22 -19.96 -5.14 22.91
N ILE A 23 -21.00 -4.39 22.54
CA ILE A 23 -21.38 -4.19 21.13
C ILE A 23 -20.30 -3.38 20.39
N SER A 24 -19.81 -2.29 20.98
CA SER A 24 -18.73 -1.51 20.38
C SER A 24 -17.48 -2.35 20.15
N PHE A 25 -17.05 -3.12 21.16
CA PHE A 25 -15.88 -4.00 21.04
C PHE A 25 -16.05 -5.03 19.91
N ALA A 26 -17.21 -5.69 19.82
CA ALA A 26 -17.50 -6.65 18.76
C ALA A 26 -17.50 -5.99 17.36
N TYR A 27 -18.12 -4.81 17.22
CA TYR A 27 -18.16 -4.06 15.96
C TYR A 27 -16.77 -3.64 15.49
N PHE A 28 -15.95 -3.08 16.38
CA PHE A 28 -14.58 -2.70 16.05
C PHE A 28 -13.70 -3.93 15.77
N SER A 29 -13.86 -5.03 16.52
CA SER A 29 -13.11 -6.26 16.28
C SER A 29 -13.40 -6.84 14.89
N ILE A 30 -14.66 -6.84 14.44
CA ILE A 30 -15.03 -7.34 13.11
C ILE A 30 -14.46 -6.42 12.02
N ASN A 31 -14.57 -5.10 12.19
CA ASN A 31 -14.06 -4.14 11.21
C ASN A 31 -12.53 -4.13 11.10
N VAL A 32 -11.82 -4.43 12.20
CA VAL A 32 -10.36 -4.55 12.18
C VAL A 32 -9.91 -5.88 11.56
N VAL A 33 -10.61 -6.99 11.83
CA VAL A 33 -10.31 -8.31 11.22
C VAL A 33 -10.65 -8.34 9.72
N GLY A 34 -11.61 -7.54 9.25
CA GLY A 34 -11.89 -7.35 7.82
C GLY A 34 -10.79 -6.59 7.04
N ASN A 35 -9.81 -6.03 7.75
CA ASN A 35 -8.70 -5.24 7.19
C ASN A 35 -7.37 -6.02 7.15
N ASP A 36 -7.36 -7.32 7.46
CA ASP A 36 -6.18 -8.18 7.39
C ASP A 36 -5.63 -8.34 5.95
N THR A 37 -6.39 -7.91 4.94
CA THR A 37 -6.00 -7.90 3.52
C THR A 37 -5.47 -6.55 3.03
N ALA A 38 -5.64 -5.45 3.78
CA ALA A 38 -5.34 -4.11 3.25
C ALA A 38 -3.93 -3.58 3.55
N SER A 39 -3.10 -4.28 4.33
CA SER A 39 -1.72 -3.85 4.63
C SER A 39 -0.64 -4.54 3.80
N SER A 40 -1.02 -5.35 2.81
CA SER A 40 -0.06 -5.84 1.83
C SER A 40 -0.69 -5.81 0.44
N GLN A 41 -1.01 -4.61 -0.03
CA GLN A 41 -0.82 -4.35 -1.45
C GLN A 41 0.68 -4.50 -1.68
N LEU A 42 1.12 -5.74 -1.91
CA LEU A 42 2.37 -6.01 -2.57
C LEU A 42 2.18 -5.38 -3.95
N ILE A 43 2.54 -4.11 -4.05
CA ILE A 43 2.76 -3.49 -5.34
C ILE A 43 3.98 -4.25 -5.85
N THR A 44 3.73 -5.38 -6.52
CA THR A 44 4.70 -5.99 -7.39
C THR A 44 4.91 -4.96 -8.47
N THR A 45 5.82 -4.02 -8.22
CA THR A 45 6.38 -3.20 -9.27
C THR A 45 6.92 -4.22 -10.26
N GLY A 46 6.27 -4.36 -11.42
CA GLY A 46 6.72 -5.30 -12.44
C GLY A 46 8.22 -5.12 -12.65
N GLU A 47 8.92 -6.22 -12.99
CA GLU A 47 10.37 -6.17 -13.24
C GLU A 47 10.70 -4.90 -14.04
N LEU A 48 11.52 -4.01 -13.46
CA LEU A 48 11.97 -2.80 -14.13
C LEU A 48 12.91 -3.22 -15.25
N LYS A 49 12.33 -3.58 -16.40
CA LYS A 49 13.06 -3.93 -17.59
C LYS A 49 13.33 -2.67 -18.37
N LEU A 50 14.61 -2.35 -18.45
CA LEU A 50 15.15 -1.32 -19.33
C LEU A 50 15.52 -2.02 -20.63
N ASN A 51 14.90 -1.62 -21.73
CA ASN A 51 15.28 -2.13 -23.04
C ASN A 51 16.27 -1.17 -23.67
N TYR A 52 17.47 -1.67 -23.96
CA TYR A 52 18.49 -0.93 -24.69
C TYR A 52 18.39 -1.29 -26.18
N GLN A 53 18.13 -0.29 -27.03
CA GLN A 53 18.03 -0.43 -28.48
C GLN A 53 19.17 0.31 -29.20
N GLY A 54 20.34 0.37 -28.57
CA GLY A 54 21.54 0.94 -29.20
C GLY A 54 22.28 -0.09 -30.05
N SER A 55 23.21 0.40 -30.87
CA SER A 55 24.19 -0.43 -31.57
C SER A 55 25.22 -0.99 -30.58
N ASP A 56 25.68 -2.22 -30.81
CA ASP A 56 26.76 -2.85 -30.02
C ASP A 56 28.12 -2.17 -30.23
N TYR A 57 28.25 -1.41 -31.32
CA TYR A 57 29.49 -0.73 -31.72
C TYR A 57 29.26 0.76 -31.87
N LEU A 58 30.23 1.53 -31.35
CA LEU A 58 30.38 2.95 -31.59
C LEU A 58 31.43 3.13 -32.68
N GLU A 59 31.02 3.64 -33.84
CA GLU A 59 31.90 3.91 -34.96
C GLU A 59 31.93 5.41 -35.25
N LEU A 60 33.14 5.95 -35.40
CA LEU A 60 33.39 7.30 -35.88
C LEU A 60 34.36 7.19 -37.04
N ASP A 61 33.84 7.27 -38.26
CA ASP A 61 34.59 7.04 -39.49
C ASP A 61 35.58 8.19 -39.74
N ASN A 62 36.83 7.86 -40.10
CA ASN A 62 37.92 8.80 -40.40
C ASN A 62 38.24 9.85 -39.31
N ALA A 63 38.12 9.50 -38.02
CA ALA A 63 38.39 10.43 -36.92
C ALA A 63 39.84 10.92 -36.86
N GLU A 64 40.03 12.24 -36.72
CA GLU A 64 41.33 12.90 -36.54
C GLU A 64 41.58 13.32 -35.06
N PRO A 65 42.84 13.58 -34.65
CA PRO A 65 43.13 14.04 -33.30
C PRO A 65 42.42 15.35 -32.96
N GLY A 66 41.48 15.29 -32.02
CA GLY A 66 40.65 16.43 -31.61
C GLY A 66 39.17 16.28 -31.95
N ASP A 67 38.80 15.27 -32.75
CA ASP A 67 37.41 14.98 -33.06
C ASP A 67 36.64 14.42 -31.86
N PHE A 68 35.35 14.75 -31.81
CA PHE A 68 34.40 14.20 -30.84
C PHE A 68 33.07 13.91 -31.52
N GLY A 69 32.48 12.76 -31.19
CA GLY A 69 31.13 12.39 -31.59
C GLY A 69 30.15 12.48 -30.42
N PHE A 70 28.88 12.74 -30.71
CA PHE A 70 27.81 12.62 -29.73
C PHE A 70 26.97 11.39 -30.01
N PHE A 71 26.84 10.51 -29.02
CA PHE A 71 25.98 9.34 -29.11
C PHE A 71 24.85 9.45 -28.08
N ASN A 72 23.61 9.44 -28.57
CA ASN A 72 22.43 9.51 -27.72
C ASN A 72 21.89 8.09 -27.50
N PHE A 73 21.86 7.64 -26.25
CA PHE A 73 21.17 6.42 -25.88
C PHE A 73 19.78 6.75 -25.35
N THR A 74 18.78 6.00 -25.80
CA THR A 74 17.41 6.09 -25.29
C THR A 74 17.11 4.83 -24.49
N VAL A 75 16.60 5.02 -23.28
CA VAL A 75 16.12 3.94 -22.42
C VAL A 75 14.61 4.10 -22.26
N THR A 76 13.86 3.05 -22.60
CA THR A 76 12.40 3.03 -22.40
C THR A 76 12.03 2.09 -21.28
N ASN A 77 11.09 2.53 -20.43
CA ASN A 77 10.52 1.69 -19.37
C ASN A 77 9.50 0.73 -19.98
N PHE A 78 9.71 -0.58 -19.83
CA PHE A 78 8.73 -1.60 -20.21
C PHE A 78 7.76 -1.84 -19.06
N ARG A 79 6.60 -1.19 -19.11
CA ARG A 79 5.49 -1.48 -18.21
C ARG A 79 4.78 -2.76 -18.67
N ASN A 80 4.97 -3.88 -17.96
CA ASN A 80 4.16 -5.06 -18.17
C ASN A 80 2.89 -4.97 -17.30
N ILE A 81 1.78 -4.46 -17.88
CA ILE A 81 0.47 -4.47 -17.21
C ILE A 81 -0.23 -5.77 -17.57
N THR A 82 -0.07 -6.80 -16.76
CA THR A 82 -1.00 -7.94 -16.78
C THR A 82 -2.26 -7.52 -16.01
N ASN A 83 -3.39 -7.44 -16.72
CA ASN A 83 -4.73 -7.31 -16.15
C ASN A 83 -5.11 -8.55 -15.34
#